data_AF-A0A6P0WMY9-F1
#
_entry.id   AF-A0A6P0WMY9-F1
#
_cell.length_a   1.000
_cell.length_b   1.000
_cell.length_c   1.000
_cell.angle_alpha   90.00
_cell.angle_beta   90.00
_cell.angle_gamma   90.00
#
_symmetry.space_group_name_H-M   'P 1'
#
loop_
_entity.id
_entity.type
_entity.pdbx_description
1 polymer ?
#
loop_
_entity_poly.entity_id
_entity_poly.type
_entity_poly.pdbx_seq_one_letter_code
_entity_poly.pdbx_strand_id
1 'polypeptide(L)'
;EATLMGLRVLRDWSSLREKLPAPTSALYRVVIGKRHLRLDSLEGRVWQLANGSTLLNVMGDQLKQPIEIILQTAFRLISVGLVAEVPMIAASRPTGAIESLPEPVSIAADNNGRESNGQELSNSFVQNLLGFLRSSR
;
A
#
# COMPACT_ATOMS: atom_id res chain seq x y z
N GLU A 1 24.18 5.65 -4.00
CA GLU A 1 24.75 4.32 -3.65
C GLU A 1 25.19 4.25 -2.19
N ALA A 2 25.83 5.29 -1.63
CA ALA A 2 26.25 5.33 -0.22
C ALA A 2 25.16 4.93 0.78
N THR A 3 23.93 5.47 0.67
CA THR A 3 22.79 5.10 1.54
C THR A 3 22.45 3.61 1.47
N LEU A 4 22.43 3.02 0.26
CA LEU A 4 22.13 1.61 0.07
C LEU A 4 23.19 0.72 0.75
N MET A 5 24.46 1.05 0.52
CA MET A 5 25.59 0.33 1.11
C MET A 5 25.62 0.46 2.63
N GLY A 6 25.38 1.67 3.15
CA GLY A 6 25.32 1.93 4.60
C GLY A 6 24.21 1.14 5.29
N LEU A 7 23.02 1.09 4.70
CA LEU A 7 21.92 0.31 5.26
C LEU A 7 22.12 -1.21 5.11
N ARG A 8 22.92 -1.70 4.15
CA ARG A 8 23.22 -3.13 3.99
C ARG A 8 24.15 -3.65 5.10
N VAL A 9 25.05 -2.81 5.61
CA VAL A 9 26.00 -3.19 6.67
C VAL A 9 25.47 -2.89 8.08
N LEU A 10 24.26 -2.32 8.19
CA LEU A 10 23.63 -2.02 9.46
C LEU A 10 23.29 -3.32 10.21
N ARG A 11 23.92 -3.50 11.38
CA ARG A 11 23.76 -4.71 12.20
C ARG A 11 22.52 -4.65 13.09
N ASP A 12 22.20 -3.47 13.61
CA ASP A 12 21.07 -3.25 14.49
C ASP A 12 20.01 -2.37 13.84
N TRP A 13 18.80 -2.92 13.73
CA TRP A 13 17.64 -2.27 13.12
C TRP A 13 16.64 -1.77 14.17
N SER A 14 16.94 -1.91 15.46
CA SER A 14 16.05 -1.53 16.57
C SER A 14 15.56 -0.09 16.47
N SER A 15 16.46 0.85 16.17
CA SER A 15 16.18 2.29 16.02
C SER A 15 15.35 2.64 14.78
N LEU A 16 15.27 1.73 13.80
CA LEU A 16 14.52 1.91 12.57
C LEU A 16 13.21 1.11 12.56
N ARG A 17 12.93 0.33 13.60
CA ARG A 17 11.79 -0.60 13.64
C ARG A 17 10.45 0.10 13.38
N GLU A 18 10.26 1.28 13.95
CA GLU A 18 9.04 2.08 13.76
C GLU A 18 8.97 2.78 12.39
N LYS A 19 10.06 2.76 11.63
CA LYS A 19 10.16 3.35 10.28
C LYS A 19 10.09 2.30 9.17
N LEU A 20 10.09 1.01 9.53
CA LEU A 20 9.90 -0.04 8.56
C LEU A 20 8.47 0.02 7.98
N PRO A 21 8.30 -0.31 6.69
CA PRO A 21 6.98 -0.36 6.08
C PRO A 21 6.11 -1.44 6.75
N ALA A 22 4.79 -1.30 6.65
CA ALA A 22 3.89 -2.28 7.24
C ALA A 22 3.94 -3.62 6.48
N PRO A 23 3.87 -4.80 7.14
CA PRO A 23 3.82 -6.08 6.43
C PRO A 23 2.64 -6.20 5.44
N THR A 24 1.57 -5.45 5.70
CA THR A 24 0.35 -5.39 4.91
C THR A 24 0.34 -4.24 3.89
N SER A 25 1.43 -3.49 3.75
CA SER A 25 1.56 -2.51 2.66
C SER A 25 2.07 -3.18 1.38
N ALA A 26 1.81 -2.55 0.24
CA ALA A 26 2.44 -2.89 -1.03
C ALA A 26 3.59 -1.92 -1.33
N LEU A 27 4.39 -2.24 -2.35
CA LEU A 27 5.41 -1.34 -2.90
C LEU A 27 5.08 -0.99 -4.34
N TYR A 28 5.26 0.27 -4.72
CA TYR A 28 5.11 0.75 -6.09
C TYR A 28 6.44 1.31 -6.61
N ARG A 29 6.88 0.88 -7.80
CA ARG A 29 8.12 1.38 -8.42
C ARG A 29 8.00 2.85 -8.82
N VAL A 30 9.00 3.65 -8.45
CA VAL A 30 9.09 5.06 -8.84
C VAL A 30 9.96 5.19 -10.10
N VAL A 31 9.41 5.70 -11.20
CA VAL A 31 10.09 5.82 -12.50
C VAL A 31 10.81 7.17 -12.64
N ILE A 32 11.54 7.61 -11.61
CA ILE A 32 12.30 8.87 -11.70
C ILE A 32 13.79 8.55 -11.73
N GLY A 33 14.30 8.44 -12.95
CA GLY A 33 15.72 8.37 -13.26
C GLY A 33 16.34 7.02 -12.93
N LYS A 34 16.78 6.30 -13.97
CA LYS A 34 17.74 5.20 -13.83
C LYS A 34 19.04 5.74 -13.20
N ARG A 35 19.07 5.90 -11.88
CA ARG A 35 20.33 5.91 -11.15
C ARG A 35 20.81 4.46 -11.20
N HIS A 36 21.98 4.23 -11.76
CA HIS A 36 22.63 2.92 -11.82
C HIS A 36 22.99 2.46 -10.41
N LEU A 37 21.99 2.07 -9.61
CA LEU A 37 22.16 1.50 -8.29
C LEU A 37 22.40 0.00 -8.45
N ARG A 38 23.46 -0.51 -7.81
CA ARG A 38 23.77 -1.94 -7.81
C ARG A 38 22.93 -2.63 -6.74
N LEU A 39 21.78 -3.15 -7.17
CA LEU A 39 20.92 -3.97 -6.33
C LEU A 39 21.56 -5.35 -6.15
N ASP A 40 21.48 -5.89 -4.94
CA ASP A 40 21.74 -7.32 -4.73
C ASP A 40 20.60 -8.19 -5.28
N SER A 41 20.79 -9.51 -5.22
CA SER A 41 19.81 -10.47 -5.76
C SER A 41 18.43 -10.32 -5.12
N LEU A 42 18.37 -10.07 -3.80
CA LEU A 42 17.10 -9.97 -3.09
C LEU A 42 16.43 -8.63 -3.35
N GLU A 43 17.18 -7.53 -3.30
CA GLU A 43 16.71 -6.19 -3.64
C GLU A 43 16.13 -6.13 -5.06
N GLY A 44 16.81 -6.74 -6.03
CA GLY A 44 16.33 -6.82 -7.40
C GLY A 44 14.99 -7.58 -7.50
N ARG A 45 14.84 -8.69 -6.78
CA ARG A 45 13.60 -9.47 -6.74
C ARG A 45 12.45 -8.72 -6.07
N VAL A 46 12.69 -8.09 -4.92
CA VAL A 46 11.68 -7.25 -4.25
C VAL A 46 11.26 -6.09 -5.14
N TRP A 47 12.21 -5.43 -5.81
CA TRP A 47 11.92 -4.36 -6.77
C TRP A 47 11.10 -4.85 -7.98
N GLN A 48 11.35 -6.06 -8.48
CA GLN A 48 10.55 -6.68 -9.55
C GLN A 48 9.10 -6.97 -9.10
N LEU A 49 8.89 -7.35 -7.84
CA LEU A 49 7.57 -7.61 -7.27
C LEU A 49 6.80 -6.33 -6.86
N ALA A 50 7.47 -5.17 -6.81
CA ALA A 50 6.88 -3.88 -6.44
C ALA A 50 5.92 -3.30 -7.52
N ASN A 51 4.78 -3.95 -7.71
CA ASN A 51 3.74 -3.61 -8.69
C ASN A 51 2.61 -2.73 -8.13
N GLY A 52 2.67 -2.35 -6.85
CA GLY A 52 1.66 -1.56 -6.16
C GLY A 52 0.50 -2.34 -5.54
N SER A 53 0.46 -3.67 -5.71
CA SER A 53 -0.64 -4.52 -5.21
C SER A 53 -0.20 -5.74 -4.42
N THR A 54 1.00 -6.27 -4.68
CA THR A 54 1.56 -7.39 -3.91
C THR A 54 2.02 -6.89 -2.54
N LEU A 55 1.49 -7.51 -1.48
CA LEU A 55 1.82 -7.18 -0.08
C LEU A 55 3.21 -7.67 0.30
N LEU A 56 3.88 -6.98 1.23
CA LEU A 56 5.23 -7.35 1.69
C LEU A 56 5.28 -8.73 2.37
N ASN A 57 4.25 -9.12 3.14
CA ASN A 57 4.16 -10.46 3.70
C ASN A 57 4.07 -11.54 2.60
N VAL A 58 3.25 -11.32 1.57
CA VAL A 58 3.14 -12.22 0.41
C VAL A 58 4.47 -12.31 -0.35
N MET A 59 5.23 -11.22 -0.45
CA MET A 59 6.57 -11.26 -1.04
C MET A 59 7.53 -12.14 -0.22
N GLY A 60 7.43 -12.12 1.11
CA GLY A 60 8.22 -13.02 1.99
C GLY A 60 7.96 -14.48 1.69
N ASP A 61 6.69 -14.86 1.55
CA ASP A 61 6.29 -16.23 1.19
C ASP A 61 6.83 -16.64 -0.19
N GLN A 62 6.68 -15.77 -1.19
CA GLN A 62 7.14 -16.04 -2.57
C GLN A 62 8.66 -16.16 -2.68
N LEU A 63 9.40 -15.32 -1.94
CA LEU A 63 10.87 -15.29 -1.97
C LEU A 63 11.50 -16.25 -0.95
N LYS A 64 10.67 -16.93 -0.14
CA LYS A 64 11.10 -17.81 0.96
C LYS A 64 12.09 -17.10 1.89
N GLN A 65 11.76 -15.86 2.23
CA GLN A 65 12.56 -15.03 3.13
C GLN A 65 11.74 -14.66 4.37
N PRO A 66 12.37 -14.53 5.55
CA PRO A 66 11.71 -13.97 6.72
C PRO A 66 11.14 -12.59 6.42
N ILE A 67 9.98 -12.28 7.01
CA ILE A 67 9.31 -11.00 6.79
C ILE A 67 10.21 -9.83 7.18
N GLU A 68 10.99 -9.94 8.25
CA GLU A 68 11.92 -8.91 8.71
C GLU A 68 12.93 -8.54 7.62
N ILE A 69 13.47 -9.54 6.91
CA ILE A 69 14.43 -9.32 5.83
C ILE A 69 13.77 -8.61 4.64
N ILE A 70 12.51 -8.94 4.34
CA ILE A 70 11.73 -8.25 3.31
C ILE A 70 11.45 -6.80 3.69
N LEU A 71 11.04 -6.53 4.93
CA LEU A 71 10.78 -5.17 5.41
C LEU A 71 12.05 -4.30 5.39
N GLN A 72 13.19 -4.85 5.83
CA GLN A 72 14.48 -4.16 5.76
C GLN A 72 14.89 -3.87 4.31
N THR A 73 14.67 -4.83 3.41
CA THR A 73 14.96 -4.67 1.97
C THR A 73 14.05 -3.62 1.34
N ALA A 74 12.76 -3.63 1.66
CA ALA A 74 11.80 -2.61 1.25
C ALA A 74 12.22 -1.22 1.74
N PHE A 75 12.58 -1.09 3.02
CA PHE A 75 13.08 0.16 3.60
C PHE A 75 14.33 0.68 2.88
N ARG A 76 15.28 -0.20 2.53
CA ARG A 76 16.46 0.17 1.72
C ARG A 76 16.06 0.74 0.36
N LEU A 77 15.14 0.08 -0.35
CA LEU A 77 14.68 0.51 -1.67
C LEU A 77 13.90 1.85 -1.61
N ILE A 78 13.09 2.05 -0.57
CA ILE A 78 12.37 3.30 -0.31
C ILE A 78 13.37 4.43 -0.04
N SER A 79 14.36 4.18 0.82
CA SER A 79 15.36 5.18 1.23
C SER A 79 16.20 5.72 0.06
N VAL A 80 16.36 4.94 -1.00
CA VAL A 80 17.06 5.36 -2.23
C VAL A 80 16.12 5.82 -3.34
N GLY A 81 14.81 5.86 -3.08
CA GLY A 81 13.79 6.37 -3.99
C GLY A 81 13.49 5.47 -5.18
N LEU A 82 13.74 4.16 -5.07
CA LEU A 82 13.41 3.21 -6.15
C LEU A 82 11.96 2.72 -6.12
N VAL A 83 11.38 2.72 -4.93
CA VAL A 83 9.98 2.34 -4.69
C VAL A 83 9.38 3.27 -3.65
N ALA A 84 8.05 3.32 -3.59
CA ALA A 84 7.27 3.97 -2.55
C ALA A 84 6.35 2.93 -1.89
N GLU A 85 6.09 3.11 -0.59
CA GLU A 85 5.10 2.32 0.14
C GLU A 85 3.68 2.77 -0.24
N VAL A 86 2.79 1.80 -0.43
CA VAL A 86 1.36 2.03 -0.66
C VAL A 86 0.58 1.28 0.42
N PRO A 87 -0.01 1.98 1.40
CA PRO A 87 -0.84 1.35 2.41
C PRO A 87 -2.05 0.69 1.76
N MET A 88 -2.26 -0.59 2.06
CA MET A 88 -3.43 -1.31 1.56
C MET A 88 -4.49 -1.32 2.65
N ILE A 89 -5.66 -0.79 2.32
CA ILE A 89 -6.84 -0.92 3.17
C ILE A 89 -7.27 -2.37 3.01
N ALA A 90 -7.07 -3.20 4.04
CA ALA A 90 -7.74 -4.49 4.07
C ALA A 90 -9.24 -4.17 4.02
N ALA A 91 -9.92 -4.54 2.93
CA ALA A 91 -11.37 -4.59 2.97
C ALA A 91 -11.70 -5.55 4.10
N SER A 92 -12.15 -5.02 5.24
CA SER A 92 -12.66 -5.80 6.34
C SER A 92 -13.79 -6.64 5.76
N ARG A 93 -13.48 -7.88 5.36
CA ARG A 93 -14.52 -8.84 5.04
C ARG A 93 -15.29 -8.98 6.35
N PRO A 94 -16.58 -8.63 6.41
CA PRO A 94 -17.37 -8.97 7.57
C PRO A 94 -17.31 -10.49 7.65
N THR A 95 -16.69 -11.00 8.70
CA THR A 95 -16.69 -12.43 9.01
C THR A 95 -18.12 -12.77 9.40
N GLY A 96 -18.97 -12.95 8.40
CA GLY A 96 -20.29 -13.54 8.56
C GLY A 96 -20.11 -15.02 8.83
N ALA A 97 -19.82 -15.36 10.08
CA ALA A 97 -20.13 -16.66 10.65
C ALA A 97 -21.43 -16.51 11.45
N ILE A 98 -22.54 -16.31 10.73
CA ILE A 98 -23.86 -16.61 11.28
C ILE A 98 -24.13 -18.07 10.89
N GLU A 99 -24.17 -18.86 11.94
CA GLU A 99 -24.64 -20.24 12.04
C GLU A 99 -25.96 -20.47 11.28
N SER A 100 -25.98 -21.58 10.51
CA SER A 100 -27.14 -22.32 9.99
C SER A 100 -28.27 -21.58 9.26
N LEU A 101 -28.49 -21.99 8.01
CA LEU A 101 -29.71 -21.80 7.20
C LEU A 101 -30.99 -22.09 8.02
N PRO A 102 -32.10 -21.39 7.73
CA PRO A 102 -33.03 -21.94 6.72
C PRO A 102 -33.59 -20.91 5.71
N GLU A 103 -33.95 -21.49 4.56
CA GLU A 103 -34.69 -21.03 3.37
C GLU A 103 -35.42 -19.67 3.41
N PRO A 104 -35.29 -18.82 2.36
CA PRO A 104 -36.19 -17.69 2.18
C PRO A 104 -37.51 -18.16 1.52
N VAL A 105 -38.58 -18.18 2.33
CA VAL A 105 -39.97 -18.18 1.84
C VAL A 105 -40.26 -16.80 1.23
N SER A 106 -40.68 -16.78 -0.03
CA SER A 106 -41.17 -15.60 -0.73
C SER A 106 -42.44 -15.05 -0.07
N ILE A 107 -42.42 -13.78 0.37
CA ILE A 107 -43.64 -12.97 0.51
C ILE A 107 -43.37 -11.57 -0.06
N ALA A 108 -44.31 -11.12 -0.88
CA ALA A 108 -44.27 -9.93 -1.70
C ALA A 108 -44.52 -8.62 -0.92
N ALA A 109 -44.04 -7.53 -1.56
CA ALA A 109 -44.53 -6.15 -1.52
C ALA A 109 -44.43 -5.35 -0.21
N ASP A 110 -43.51 -4.38 -0.17
CA ASP A 110 -43.91 -2.96 -0.12
C ASP A 110 -42.81 -2.04 -0.67
N ASN A 111 -43.24 -0.95 -1.28
CA ASN A 111 -42.49 0.01 -2.08
C ASN A 111 -41.78 1.06 -1.23
N ASN A 112 -40.49 1.33 -1.50
CA ASN A 112 -40.04 2.71 -1.78
C ASN A 112 -38.54 2.80 -2.13
N GLY A 113 -38.25 3.43 -3.27
CA GLY A 113 -37.25 4.50 -3.28
C GLY A 113 -35.81 4.20 -3.71
N ARG A 114 -35.63 3.92 -5.01
CA ARG A 114 -34.58 4.48 -5.91
C ARG A 114 -33.10 4.31 -5.54
N GLU A 115 -32.45 3.49 -6.36
CA GLU A 115 -31.04 3.57 -6.76
C GLU A 115 -30.71 4.95 -7.37
N SER A 116 -29.53 5.54 -7.08
CA SER A 116 -28.69 6.24 -8.08
C SER A 116 -27.40 6.80 -7.46
N ASN A 117 -26.28 6.27 -7.96
CA ASN A 117 -25.00 6.90 -8.30
C ASN A 117 -24.66 8.32 -7.82
N GLY A 118 -23.38 8.45 -7.43
CA GLY A 118 -22.61 9.69 -7.54
C GLY A 118 -22.51 10.42 -6.22
N GLN A 119 -21.41 10.20 -5.51
CA GLN A 119 -20.96 11.14 -4.50
C GLN A 119 -20.84 12.51 -5.18
N GLU A 120 -21.82 13.37 -4.95
CA GLU A 120 -21.75 14.78 -5.31
C GLU A 120 -20.51 15.35 -4.64
N LEU A 121 -19.45 15.55 -5.42
CA LEU A 121 -18.30 16.32 -4.97
C LEU A 121 -18.82 17.67 -4.51
N SER A 122 -18.70 17.94 -3.22
CA SER A 122 -19.32 19.10 -2.59
C SER A 122 -18.83 20.38 -3.30
N ASN A 123 -19.77 21.16 -3.86
CA ASN A 123 -19.47 22.43 -4.52
C ASN A 123 -18.64 23.38 -3.64
N SER A 124 -18.74 23.28 -2.32
CA SER A 124 -17.94 24.02 -1.36
C SER A 124 -16.43 23.75 -1.46
N PHE A 125 -16.02 22.53 -1.81
CA PHE A 125 -14.61 22.18 -1.97
C PHE A 125 -13.98 22.90 -3.17
N VAL A 126 -14.69 22.91 -4.31
CA VAL A 126 -14.24 23.59 -5.53
C VAL A 126 -14.13 25.10 -5.30
N GLN A 127 -15.09 25.68 -4.58
CA GLN A 127 -15.06 27.11 -4.25
C GLN A 127 -13.89 27.48 -3.33
N ASN A 128 -13.57 26.64 -2.33
CA ASN A 128 -12.41 26.87 -1.49
C ASN A 128 -11.10 26.80 -2.29
N LEU A 129 -10.96 25.81 -3.17
CA LEU A 129 -9.76 25.66 -4.00
C LEU A 129 -9.55 26.84 -4.95
N LEU A 130 -10.63 27.35 -5.56
CA LEU A 130 -10.57 28.53 -6.42
C LEU A 130 -10.22 29.81 -5.64
N GLY A 131 -10.72 29.94 -4.41
CA GLY A 131 -10.35 31.01 -3.50
C GLY A 131 -8.84 31.05 -3.22
N PHE A 132 -8.27 29.89 -2.88
CA PHE A 132 -6.83 29.74 -2.63
C PHE A 132 -5.96 30.08 -3.85
N LEU A 133 -6.36 29.66 -5.06
CA LEU A 133 -5.61 29.95 -6.28
C LEU A 133 -5.65 31.44 -6.64
N ARG A 134 -6.77 32.11 -6.38
CA ARG A 134 -6.92 33.54 -6.67
C ARG A 134 -6.18 34.42 -5.65
N SER A 135 -6.06 33.98 -4.39
CA SER A 135 -5.33 34.71 -3.35
C SER A 135 -3.81 34.51 -3.39
N SER A 136 -3.29 33.71 -4.31
CA SER A 136 -1.85 33.42 -4.46
C SER A 136 -1.12 34.37 -5.42
N ARG A 137 -1.56 35.63 -5.52
CA ARG A 137 -0.85 36.71 -6.25
C ARG A 137 -0.40 37.80 -5.30
#